data_AF-A0A4Y8AVG5-F1
#
_entry.id   AF-A0A4Y8AVG5-F1
#
_cell.length_a   1.000
_cell.length_b   1.000
_cell.length_c   1.000
_cell.angle_alpha   90.00
_cell.angle_beta   90.00
_cell.angle_gamma   90.00
#
_symmetry.space_group_name_H-M   'P 1'
#
loop_
_entity.id
_entity.type
_entity.pdbx_description
1 polymer ?
#
loop_
_entity_poly.entity_id
_entity_poly.type
_entity_poly.pdbx_seq_one_letter_code
_entity_poly.pdbx_strand_id
1 'polypeptide(L)'
;MTKLEQLYNSIENLKELGVQLPDKLIEETNRVEEEIIQKEVIPALSKAIDPIISQIQRELVLVIDYIPNEPLQVKMTRKRSFKITPEEEDKVLAKRESFKKETGYTVSPHTKSKKTNLTVQFPNGKIISNRFAYQTLCDVIEIAGAQNVEKLGIIQSGAPLVSKQEDDFYQQHTIKGGYLVITHSSTLAKKQHIEDISKRLNLNLKVKIEK
;
A
#
# COMPACT_ATOMS: atom_id res chain seq x y z
N MET A 1 -18.21 -34.61 -2.21
CA MET A 1 -18.73 -33.23 -2.29
C MET A 1 -18.31 -32.50 -1.05
N THR A 2 -17.76 -31.30 -1.19
CA THR A 2 -17.47 -30.41 -0.06
C THR A 2 -18.77 -29.76 0.44
N LYS A 3 -18.79 -29.27 1.69
CA LYS A 3 -19.98 -28.53 2.17
C LYS A 3 -20.23 -27.25 1.37
N LEU A 4 -19.17 -26.67 0.84
CA LEU A 4 -19.23 -25.48 -0.03
C LEU A 4 -19.91 -25.80 -1.37
N GLU A 5 -19.57 -26.92 -1.99
CA GLU A 5 -20.26 -27.41 -3.20
C GLU A 5 -21.74 -27.69 -2.92
N GLN A 6 -22.07 -28.30 -1.78
CA GLN A 6 -23.46 -28.53 -1.38
C GLN A 6 -24.23 -27.21 -1.20
N LEU A 7 -23.60 -26.19 -0.63
CA LEU A 7 -24.18 -24.87 -0.45
C LEU A 7 -24.48 -24.21 -1.81
N TYR A 8 -23.52 -24.17 -2.72
CA TYR A 8 -23.71 -23.56 -4.04
C TYR A 8 -24.75 -24.31 -4.88
N ASN A 9 -24.73 -25.64 -4.90
CA ASN A 9 -25.73 -26.44 -5.59
C ASN A 9 -27.14 -26.16 -5.04
N SER A 10 -27.28 -25.98 -3.73
CA SER A 10 -28.58 -25.65 -3.12
C SER A 10 -29.08 -24.27 -3.54
N ILE A 11 -28.19 -23.28 -3.62
CA ILE A 11 -28.53 -21.91 -4.07
C ILE A 11 -28.92 -21.92 -5.55
N GLU A 12 -28.17 -22.64 -6.39
CA GLU A 12 -28.42 -22.77 -7.83
C GLU A 12 -29.78 -23.41 -8.09
N ASN A 13 -30.08 -24.53 -7.41
CA ASN A 13 -31.37 -25.19 -7.49
C ASN A 13 -32.54 -24.25 -7.10
N LEU A 14 -32.39 -23.45 -6.03
CA LEU A 14 -33.43 -22.50 -5.61
C LEU A 14 -33.65 -21.39 -6.65
N LYS A 15 -32.58 -20.93 -7.32
CA LYS A 15 -32.66 -19.96 -8.42
C LYS A 15 -33.35 -20.56 -9.64
N GLU A 16 -33.02 -21.80 -10.02
CA GLU A 16 -33.65 -22.50 -11.14
C GLU A 16 -35.16 -22.72 -10.94
N LEU A 17 -35.58 -22.94 -9.69
CA LEU A 17 -36.99 -23.07 -9.31
C LEU A 17 -37.73 -21.72 -9.24
N GLY A 18 -37.08 -20.60 -9.56
CA GLY A 18 -37.68 -19.27 -9.60
C GLY A 18 -37.96 -18.65 -8.24
N VAL A 19 -37.36 -19.17 -7.16
CA VAL A 19 -37.55 -18.67 -5.80
C VAL A 19 -36.70 -17.42 -5.57
N GLN A 20 -37.34 -16.31 -5.23
CA GLN A 20 -36.62 -15.11 -4.80
C GLN A 20 -36.15 -15.30 -3.35
N LEU A 21 -34.83 -15.30 -3.14
CA LEU A 21 -34.23 -15.46 -1.82
C LEU A 21 -34.38 -14.14 -1.04
N PRO A 22 -35.00 -14.13 0.15
CA PRO A 22 -35.07 -12.94 0.99
C PRO A 22 -33.66 -12.48 1.44
N ASP A 23 -33.47 -11.17 1.63
CA ASP A 23 -32.17 -10.58 2.02
C ASP A 23 -31.55 -11.24 3.27
N LYS A 24 -32.38 -11.58 4.26
CA LYS A 24 -31.94 -12.27 5.48
C LYS A 24 -31.32 -13.65 5.20
N LEU A 25 -31.84 -14.36 4.21
CA LEU A 25 -31.33 -15.68 3.84
C LEU A 25 -29.99 -15.56 3.11
N ILE A 26 -29.79 -14.48 2.35
CA ILE A 26 -28.52 -14.17 1.68
C ILE A 26 -27.43 -13.88 2.72
N GLU A 27 -27.72 -13.06 3.73
CA GLU A 27 -26.79 -12.76 4.83
C GLU A 27 -26.38 -14.03 5.60
N GLU A 28 -27.35 -14.87 5.93
CA GLU A 28 -27.10 -16.16 6.60
C GLU A 28 -26.28 -17.12 5.74
N THR A 29 -26.55 -17.15 4.43
CA THR A 29 -25.79 -17.96 3.47
C THR A 29 -24.33 -17.50 3.41
N ASN A 30 -24.08 -16.19 3.33
CA ASN A 30 -22.74 -15.62 3.33
C ASN A 30 -21.98 -15.97 4.63
N ARG A 31 -22.68 -15.95 5.78
CA ARG A 31 -22.08 -16.34 7.07
C ARG A 31 -21.67 -17.81 7.09
N VAL A 32 -22.54 -18.70 6.60
CA VAL A 32 -22.25 -20.14 6.52
C VAL A 32 -21.10 -20.42 5.54
N GLU A 33 -21.09 -19.73 4.41
CA GLU A 33 -19.99 -19.78 3.44
C GLU A 33 -18.66 -19.37 4.09
N GLU A 34 -18.62 -18.25 4.81
CA GLU A 34 -17.43 -17.78 5.53
C GLU A 34 -16.96 -18.80 6.58
N GLU A 35 -17.87 -19.39 7.35
CA GLU A 35 -17.52 -20.44 8.30
C GLU A 35 -16.92 -21.68 7.64
N ILE A 36 -17.47 -22.11 6.49
CA ILE A 36 -16.95 -23.25 5.73
C ILE A 36 -15.55 -22.93 5.19
N ILE A 37 -15.34 -21.72 4.68
CA ILE A 37 -14.03 -21.26 4.20
C ILE A 37 -13.01 -21.31 5.34
N GLN A 38 -13.36 -20.77 6.52
CA GLN A 38 -12.45 -20.74 7.67
C GLN A 38 -12.12 -22.14 8.22
N LYS A 39 -13.12 -23.04 8.32
CA LYS A 39 -12.97 -24.34 8.98
C LYS A 39 -12.47 -25.46 8.06
N GLU A 40 -12.73 -25.37 6.75
CA GLU A 40 -12.41 -26.44 5.80
C GLU A 40 -11.39 -25.98 4.75
N VAL A 41 -11.64 -24.86 4.07
CA VAL A 41 -10.81 -24.42 2.94
C VAL A 41 -9.43 -23.94 3.40
N ILE A 42 -9.35 -23.05 4.39
CA ILE A 42 -8.07 -22.52 4.90
C ILE A 42 -7.17 -23.64 5.44
N PRO A 43 -7.65 -24.58 6.30
CA PRO A 43 -6.82 -25.68 6.78
C PRO A 43 -6.36 -26.64 5.67
N ALA A 44 -7.20 -26.89 4.66
CA ALA A 44 -6.82 -27.72 3.52
C ALA A 44 -5.72 -27.04 2.69
N LEU A 45 -5.83 -25.73 2.46
CA LEU A 45 -4.78 -24.94 1.80
C LEU A 45 -3.46 -24.97 2.58
N SER A 46 -3.51 -24.78 3.91
CA SER A 46 -2.31 -24.86 4.76
C SER A 46 -1.61 -26.21 4.60
N LYS A 47 -2.33 -27.34 4.68
CA LYS A 47 -1.75 -28.67 4.52
C LYS A 47 -1.08 -28.88 3.15
N ALA A 48 -1.60 -28.26 2.09
CA ALA A 48 -1.04 -28.38 0.75
C ALA A 48 0.24 -27.53 0.57
N ILE A 49 0.29 -26.34 1.17
CA ILE A 49 1.42 -25.40 1.00
C ILE A 49 2.55 -25.62 2.02
N ASP A 50 2.25 -26.18 3.19
CA ASP A 50 3.21 -26.48 4.25
C ASP A 50 4.49 -27.17 3.75
N PRO A 51 4.45 -28.28 2.97
CA PRO A 51 5.67 -28.94 2.50
C PRO A 51 6.51 -28.05 1.58
N ILE A 52 5.89 -27.17 0.81
CA ILE A 52 6.57 -26.26 -0.12
C ILE A 52 7.27 -25.14 0.64
N ILE A 53 6.59 -24.56 1.63
CA ILE A 53 7.07 -23.41 2.40
C ILE A 53 8.08 -23.84 3.47
N SER A 54 8.04 -25.09 3.93
CA SER A 54 8.96 -25.64 4.95
C SER A 54 10.46 -25.50 4.62
N GLN A 55 10.80 -25.38 3.33
CA GLN A 55 12.19 -25.18 2.88
C GLN A 55 12.72 -23.76 3.19
N ILE A 56 11.83 -22.82 3.51
CA ILE A 56 12.17 -21.41 3.75
C ILE A 56 12.54 -21.21 5.22
N GLN A 57 13.79 -20.86 5.48
CA GLN A 57 14.34 -20.65 6.83
C GLN A 57 14.14 -19.23 7.38
N ARG A 58 13.24 -18.44 6.80
CA ARG A 58 12.95 -17.06 7.24
C ARG A 58 11.46 -16.80 7.34
N GLU A 59 11.09 -15.94 8.28
CA GLU A 59 9.68 -15.58 8.50
C GLU A 59 9.13 -14.78 7.30
N LEU A 60 7.98 -15.22 6.78
CA LEU A 60 7.31 -14.65 5.61
C LEU A 60 5.82 -14.48 5.84
N VAL A 61 5.23 -13.53 5.13
CA VAL A 61 3.78 -13.35 5.06
C VAL A 61 3.38 -13.40 3.59
N LEU A 62 2.52 -14.36 3.26
CA LEU A 62 1.99 -14.53 1.92
C LEU A 62 0.52 -14.11 1.91
N VAL A 63 0.15 -13.31 0.92
CA VAL A 63 -1.24 -12.97 0.64
C VAL A 63 -1.65 -13.75 -0.59
N ILE A 64 -2.74 -14.49 -0.45
CA ILE A 64 -3.37 -15.24 -1.52
C ILE A 64 -4.54 -14.40 -2.02
N ASP A 65 -4.50 -14.04 -3.29
CA ASP A 65 -5.52 -13.28 -3.98
C ASP A 65 -6.25 -14.24 -4.92
N TYR A 66 -7.51 -14.53 -4.60
CA TYR A 66 -8.34 -15.49 -5.31
C TYR A 66 -9.50 -14.78 -5.99
N ILE A 67 -9.52 -14.88 -7.32
CA ILE A 67 -10.62 -14.44 -8.18
C ILE A 67 -11.11 -15.69 -8.93
N PRO A 68 -12.42 -16.01 -8.89
CA PRO A 68 -12.96 -17.14 -9.62
C PRO A 68 -12.61 -17.07 -11.12
N ASN A 69 -12.21 -18.20 -11.70
CA ASN A 69 -11.79 -18.34 -13.11
C ASN A 69 -10.46 -17.67 -13.49
N GLU A 70 -9.74 -17.10 -12.54
CA GLU A 70 -8.38 -16.60 -12.75
C GLU A 70 -7.34 -17.51 -12.07
N PRO A 71 -6.09 -17.54 -12.56
CA PRO A 71 -5.03 -18.25 -11.87
C PRO A 71 -4.78 -17.64 -10.48
N LEU A 72 -4.60 -18.49 -9.47
CA LEU A 72 -4.33 -18.09 -8.09
C LEU A 72 -3.07 -17.21 -8.03
N GLN A 73 -3.20 -15.98 -7.52
CA GLN A 73 -2.07 -15.07 -7.37
C GLN A 73 -1.55 -15.10 -5.93
N VAL A 74 -0.24 -15.33 -5.76
CA VAL A 74 0.41 -15.30 -4.45
C VAL A 74 1.43 -14.17 -4.40
N LYS A 75 1.23 -13.21 -3.50
CA LYS A 75 2.09 -12.02 -3.34
C LYS A 75 2.76 -12.05 -1.96
N MET A 76 4.07 -11.78 -1.93
CA MET A 76 4.80 -11.62 -0.67
C MET A 76 4.57 -10.22 -0.10
N THR A 77 4.24 -10.12 1.19
CA THR A 77 4.12 -8.83 1.88
C THR A 77 5.02 -8.77 3.11
N ARG A 78 5.42 -7.55 3.47
CA ARG A 78 6.16 -7.26 4.72
C ARG A 78 5.23 -6.74 5.83
N LYS A 79 3.95 -6.52 5.53
CA LYS A 79 3.00 -5.88 6.43
C LYS A 79 2.15 -6.93 7.15
N ARG A 80 2.27 -7.01 8.49
CA ARG A 80 1.49 -7.91 9.37
C ARG A 80 0.22 -7.27 9.94
N SER A 81 -0.36 -6.29 9.25
CA SER A 81 -1.58 -5.65 9.74
C SER A 81 -2.80 -6.47 9.33
N PHE A 82 -2.97 -7.66 9.92
CA PHE A 82 -4.23 -8.38 9.89
C PHE A 82 -4.83 -8.30 11.29
N LYS A 83 -6.14 -8.05 11.39
CA LYS A 83 -6.85 -8.22 12.66
C LYS A 83 -6.90 -9.72 12.90
N ILE A 84 -5.90 -10.23 13.61
CA ILE A 84 -5.92 -11.60 14.12
C ILE A 84 -6.90 -11.59 15.28
N THR A 85 -7.81 -12.56 15.31
CA THR A 85 -8.74 -12.74 16.43
C THR A 85 -7.90 -13.08 17.67
N PRO A 86 -8.20 -12.57 18.88
CA PRO A 86 -7.33 -12.78 20.06
C PRO A 86 -6.98 -14.25 20.32
N GLU A 87 -7.91 -15.17 20.03
CA GLU A 87 -7.73 -16.62 20.18
C GLU A 87 -6.70 -17.24 19.20
N GLU A 88 -6.56 -16.65 18.01
CA GLU A 88 -5.57 -17.07 17.00
C GLU A 88 -4.19 -16.48 17.32
N GLU A 89 -4.15 -15.29 17.91
CA GLU A 89 -2.92 -14.62 18.36
C GLU A 89 -2.24 -15.43 19.47
N ASP A 90 -3.00 -15.92 20.45
CA ASP A 90 -2.48 -16.75 21.55
C ASP A 90 -1.93 -18.10 21.08
N LYS A 91 -2.59 -18.75 20.09
CA LYS A 91 -2.10 -20.01 19.50
C LYS A 91 -0.83 -19.81 18.66
N VAL A 92 -0.71 -18.69 17.95
CA VAL A 92 0.50 -18.33 17.19
C VAL A 92 1.65 -17.97 18.13
N LEU A 93 1.39 -17.30 19.25
CA LEU A 93 2.39 -16.96 20.27
C LEU A 93 2.93 -18.21 20.98
N ALA A 94 2.08 -19.18 21.32
CA ALA A 94 2.48 -20.40 22.02
C ALA A 94 3.35 -21.35 21.19
N LYS A 95 3.26 -21.32 19.85
CA LYS A 95 3.98 -22.22 18.93
C LYS A 95 5.33 -21.67 18.44
N ARG A 96 5.68 -20.43 18.84
CA ARG A 96 7.00 -19.83 18.59
C ARG A 96 8.02 -20.41 19.57
N GLU A 97 8.35 -21.69 19.42
CA GLU A 97 9.61 -22.17 19.98
C GLU A 97 10.76 -21.36 19.37
N SER A 98 11.66 -20.94 20.25
CA SER A 98 12.74 -20.01 20.00
C SER A 98 13.74 -20.59 18.99
N PHE A 99 13.48 -20.35 17.71
CA PHE A 99 14.54 -20.36 16.70
C PHE A 99 15.66 -19.45 17.23
N LYS A 100 16.83 -20.06 17.51
CA LYS A 100 18.03 -19.33 17.90
C LYS A 100 18.24 -18.25 16.85
N LYS A 101 18.09 -16.99 17.26
CA LYS A 101 18.40 -15.83 16.43
C LYS A 101 19.87 -15.95 16.02
N GLU A 102 20.14 -16.53 14.85
CA GLU A 102 21.26 -16.05 14.06
C GLU A 102 21.08 -14.54 13.97
N THR A 103 22.17 -13.80 14.15
CA THR A 103 22.21 -12.34 14.24
C THR A 103 21.74 -11.69 12.94
N GLY A 104 20.45 -11.79 12.67
CA GLY A 104 19.75 -11.10 11.62
C GLY A 104 19.55 -9.67 12.08
N TYR A 105 19.99 -8.71 11.26
CA TYR A 105 19.72 -7.30 11.46
C TYR A 105 18.22 -7.10 11.74
N THR A 106 17.88 -6.84 13.01
CA THR A 106 16.53 -6.43 13.38
C THR A 106 16.41 -4.97 12.98
N VAL A 107 15.78 -4.70 11.84
CA VAL A 107 15.37 -3.34 11.49
C VAL A 107 14.32 -2.93 12.52
N SER A 108 14.66 -1.95 13.35
CA SER A 108 13.72 -1.41 14.34
C SER A 108 12.44 -0.95 13.64
N PRO A 109 11.26 -1.14 14.25
CA PRO A 109 10.01 -0.66 13.67
C PRO A 109 10.10 0.85 13.41
N HIS A 110 9.91 1.28 12.16
CA HIS A 110 9.92 2.69 11.82
C HIS A 110 8.61 3.33 12.28
N THR A 111 8.64 4.07 13.39
CA THR A 111 7.51 4.88 13.84
C THR A 111 7.36 6.08 12.90
N LYS A 112 6.16 6.25 12.31
CA LYS A 112 5.87 7.43 11.50
C LYS A 112 6.08 8.70 12.32
N SER A 113 6.82 9.66 11.76
CA SER A 113 6.95 10.98 12.35
C SER A 113 5.59 11.69 12.45
N LYS A 114 5.49 12.67 13.37
CA LYS A 114 4.30 13.52 13.49
C LYS A 114 3.96 14.16 12.15
N LYS A 115 2.67 14.34 11.88
CA LYS A 115 2.20 15.06 10.70
C LYS A 115 2.77 16.47 10.73
N THR A 116 3.25 16.93 9.60
CA THR A 116 3.87 18.25 9.42
C THR A 116 3.33 18.89 8.15
N ASN A 117 3.19 20.22 8.17
CA ASN A 117 2.78 21.00 7.00
C ASN A 117 4.01 21.64 6.35
N LEU A 118 3.93 21.84 5.03
CA LEU A 118 5.00 22.43 4.23
C LEU A 118 4.52 23.77 3.67
N THR A 119 5.15 24.86 4.11
CA THR A 119 4.82 26.23 3.73
C THR A 119 5.99 26.85 2.95
N VAL A 120 5.68 27.48 1.80
CA VAL A 120 6.65 28.12 0.92
C VAL A 120 6.25 29.57 0.67
N GLN A 121 7.15 30.50 0.92
CA GLN A 121 6.97 31.93 0.65
C GLN A 121 7.84 32.38 -0.52
N PHE A 122 7.21 33.01 -1.51
CA PHE A 122 7.85 33.59 -2.68
C PHE A 122 8.29 35.05 -2.41
N PRO A 123 9.27 35.57 -3.16
CA PRO A 123 9.72 36.96 -3.02
C PRO A 123 8.63 38.01 -3.28
N ASN A 124 7.64 37.67 -4.12
CA ASN A 124 6.48 38.53 -4.41
C ASN A 124 5.43 38.56 -3.29
N GLY A 125 5.69 37.92 -2.15
CA GLY A 125 4.77 37.85 -1.01
C GLY A 125 3.75 36.70 -1.10
N LYS A 126 3.68 35.96 -2.22
CA LYS A 126 2.79 34.79 -2.33
C LYS A 126 3.23 33.69 -1.37
N ILE A 127 2.29 33.12 -0.63
CA ILE A 127 2.51 31.99 0.28
C ILE A 127 1.71 30.79 -0.21
N ILE A 128 2.36 29.63 -0.29
CA ILE A 128 1.74 28.35 -0.62
C ILE A 128 1.84 27.44 0.60
N SER A 129 0.70 27.04 1.13
CA SER A 129 0.58 26.09 2.22
C SER A 129 -0.67 25.25 1.98
N ASN A 130 -0.48 23.95 1.75
CA ASN A 130 -1.55 23.01 1.48
C ASN A 130 -1.67 21.99 2.62
N ARG A 131 -2.84 21.34 2.71
CA ARG A 131 -3.10 20.24 3.66
C ARG A 131 -2.08 19.10 3.51
N PHE A 132 -1.63 18.84 2.28
CA PHE A 132 -0.64 17.80 2.01
C PHE A 132 0.63 18.39 1.41
N ALA A 133 1.78 18.02 1.96
CA ALA A 133 3.08 18.51 1.52
C ALA A 133 3.38 18.22 0.03
N TYR A 134 2.83 17.14 -0.53
CA TYR A 134 3.00 16.84 -1.96
C TYR A 134 2.32 17.88 -2.86
N GLN A 135 1.18 18.43 -2.44
CA GLN A 135 0.47 19.46 -3.21
C GLN A 135 1.30 20.74 -3.25
N THR A 136 1.88 21.15 -2.12
CA THR A 136 2.81 22.28 -2.07
C THR A 136 4.00 22.09 -3.01
N LEU A 137 4.58 20.87 -3.08
CA LEU A 137 5.66 20.57 -4.02
C LEU A 137 5.19 20.72 -5.48
N CYS A 138 4.04 20.13 -5.84
CA CYS A 138 3.49 20.23 -7.20
C CYS A 138 3.22 21.69 -7.59
N ASP A 139 2.58 22.47 -6.72
CA ASP A 139 2.26 23.88 -6.99
C ASP A 139 3.53 24.71 -7.21
N VAL A 140 4.59 24.46 -6.43
CA VAL A 140 5.87 25.15 -6.62
C VAL A 140 6.52 24.77 -7.95
N ILE A 141 6.48 23.49 -8.34
CA ILE A 141 7.00 23.03 -9.64
C ILE A 141 6.21 23.64 -10.79
N GLU A 142 4.87 23.74 -10.66
CA GLU A 142 4.04 24.40 -11.67
C GLU A 142 4.42 25.88 -11.82
N ILE A 143 4.63 26.60 -10.72
CA ILE A 143 4.99 28.02 -10.75
C ILE A 143 6.42 28.26 -11.25
N ALA A 144 7.37 27.40 -10.85
CA ALA A 144 8.75 27.44 -11.34
C ALA A 144 8.86 27.06 -12.83
N GLY A 145 7.84 26.37 -13.35
CA GLY A 145 7.77 25.81 -14.69
C GLY A 145 8.32 24.39 -14.72
N ALA A 146 7.43 23.43 -14.96
CA ALA A 146 7.76 21.99 -14.95
C ALA A 146 8.92 21.64 -15.89
N GLN A 147 8.96 22.24 -17.08
CA GLN A 147 10.05 22.05 -18.05
C GLN A 147 11.41 22.54 -17.51
N ASN A 148 11.43 23.67 -16.77
CA ASN A 148 12.66 24.19 -16.18
C ASN A 148 13.17 23.26 -15.09
N VAL A 149 12.26 22.71 -14.28
CA VAL A 149 12.58 21.76 -13.21
C VAL A 149 13.04 20.41 -13.76
N GLU A 150 12.40 19.89 -14.81
CA GLU A 150 12.84 18.67 -15.53
C GLU A 150 14.29 18.82 -16.00
N LYS A 151 14.64 19.95 -16.61
CA LYS A 151 16.01 20.25 -17.08
C LYS A 151 17.06 20.27 -15.97
N LEU A 152 16.68 20.44 -14.71
CA LEU A 152 17.61 20.38 -13.58
C LEU A 152 18.11 18.96 -13.30
N GLY A 153 17.43 17.93 -13.83
CA GLY A 153 17.82 16.53 -13.65
C GLY A 153 17.83 16.08 -12.18
N ILE A 154 16.94 16.63 -11.35
CA ILE A 154 16.86 16.26 -9.93
C ILE A 154 16.35 14.83 -9.83
N ILE A 155 17.06 13.98 -9.08
CA ILE A 155 16.72 12.57 -8.90
C ILE A 155 16.12 12.35 -7.51
N GLN A 156 15.01 11.62 -7.45
CA GLN A 156 14.37 11.15 -6.23
C GLN A 156 14.27 9.62 -6.28
N SER A 157 14.89 8.95 -5.32
CA SER A 157 14.85 7.47 -5.21
C SER A 157 15.25 6.72 -6.47
N GLY A 158 16.20 7.27 -7.25
CA GLY A 158 16.71 6.66 -8.49
C GLY A 158 15.96 7.05 -9.76
N ALA A 159 14.85 7.78 -9.65
CA ALA A 159 14.05 8.25 -10.78
C ALA A 159 14.02 9.80 -10.86
N PRO A 160 13.81 10.41 -12.04
CA PRO A 160 13.67 11.85 -12.17
C PRO A 160 12.50 12.40 -11.34
N LEU A 161 12.72 13.49 -10.59
CA LEU A 161 11.70 14.13 -9.78
C LEU A 161 10.51 14.60 -10.63
N VAL A 162 10.80 15.12 -11.83
CA VAL A 162 9.83 15.57 -12.83
C VAL A 162 10.17 14.91 -14.15
N SER A 163 9.20 14.25 -14.79
CA SER A 163 9.35 13.58 -16.08
C SER A 163 8.08 13.68 -16.91
N LYS A 164 8.16 13.41 -18.22
CA LYS A 164 6.99 13.13 -19.07
C LYS A 164 6.67 11.64 -19.20
N GLN A 165 7.63 10.79 -18.82
CA GLN A 165 7.49 9.35 -18.83
C GLN A 165 7.01 8.87 -17.45
N GLU A 166 6.06 7.94 -17.46
CA GLU A 166 5.61 7.26 -16.26
C GLU A 166 6.74 6.37 -15.69
N ASP A 167 6.82 6.32 -14.36
CA ASP A 167 7.72 5.43 -13.64
C ASP A 167 6.95 4.17 -13.23
N ASP A 168 7.52 2.99 -13.49
CA ASP A 168 6.86 1.71 -13.21
C ASP A 168 6.68 1.43 -11.71
N PHE A 169 7.47 2.08 -10.85
CA PHE A 169 7.60 1.73 -9.44
C PHE A 169 6.99 2.75 -8.48
N TYR A 170 7.15 4.04 -8.74
CA TYR A 170 6.73 5.11 -7.85
C TYR A 170 5.46 5.81 -8.32
N GLN A 171 4.52 5.99 -7.39
CA GLN A 171 3.32 6.79 -7.67
C GLN A 171 3.71 8.25 -7.98
N GLN A 172 3.23 8.72 -9.13
CA GLN A 172 3.44 10.07 -9.63
C GLN A 172 2.13 10.87 -9.63
N HIS A 173 2.25 12.19 -9.55
CA HIS A 173 1.12 13.12 -9.73
C HIS A 173 1.29 13.89 -11.02
N THR A 174 0.24 13.92 -11.82
CA THR A 174 0.19 14.73 -13.03
C THR A 174 0.01 16.20 -12.67
N ILE A 175 0.83 17.04 -13.28
CA ILE A 175 0.75 18.51 -13.23
C ILE A 175 0.52 19.06 -14.64
N LYS A 176 0.26 20.37 -14.75
CA LYS A 176 0.04 21.02 -16.05
C LYS A 176 1.15 20.75 -17.06
N GLY A 177 0.76 20.61 -18.33
CA GLY A 177 1.68 20.37 -19.45
C GLY A 177 2.09 18.91 -19.64
N GLY A 178 1.35 17.96 -19.04
CA GLY A 178 1.60 16.51 -19.18
C GLY A 178 2.83 16.03 -18.43
N TYR A 179 3.26 16.78 -17.41
CA TYR A 179 4.40 16.43 -16.57
C TYR A 179 3.93 15.61 -15.36
N LEU A 180 4.80 14.72 -14.90
CA LEU A 180 4.59 13.81 -13.79
C LEU A 180 5.61 14.12 -12.70
N VAL A 181 5.17 14.18 -11.45
CA VAL A 181 6.01 14.49 -10.29
C VAL A 181 6.01 13.33 -9.31
N ILE A 182 7.19 12.84 -8.93
CA ILE A 182 7.32 11.82 -7.89
C ILE A 182 7.08 12.43 -6.52
N THR A 183 6.02 11.99 -5.83
CA THR A 183 5.64 12.54 -4.51
C THR A 183 5.91 11.58 -3.36
N HIS A 184 6.37 10.35 -3.64
CA HIS A 184 6.62 9.32 -2.64
C HIS A 184 7.95 9.56 -1.87
N SER A 185 7.97 10.62 -1.07
CA SER A 185 9.12 11.08 -0.27
C SER A 185 8.69 11.68 1.07
N SER A 186 9.62 11.89 2.01
CA SER A 186 9.30 12.54 3.29
C SER A 186 9.02 14.04 3.11
N THR A 187 8.33 14.68 4.07
CA THR A 187 8.14 16.15 4.06
C THR A 187 9.47 16.90 4.05
N LEU A 188 10.49 16.35 4.72
CA LEU A 188 11.85 16.90 4.71
C LEU A 188 12.49 16.82 3.32
N ALA A 189 12.38 15.67 2.64
CA ALA A 189 12.90 15.52 1.28
C ALA A 189 12.20 16.48 0.31
N LYS A 190 10.87 16.66 0.42
CA LYS A 190 10.14 17.66 -0.38
C LYS A 190 10.65 19.07 -0.15
N LYS A 191 10.91 19.44 1.12
CA LYS A 191 11.53 20.73 1.45
C LYS A 191 12.88 20.87 0.75
N GLN A 192 13.75 19.86 0.83
CA GLN A 192 15.07 19.89 0.19
C GLN A 192 14.97 20.06 -1.33
N HIS A 193 14.02 19.37 -1.97
CA HIS A 193 13.78 19.54 -3.41
C HIS A 193 13.34 20.97 -3.75
N ILE A 194 12.43 21.56 -2.98
CA ILE A 194 12.00 22.94 -3.21
C ILE A 194 13.15 23.93 -3.00
N GLU A 195 13.99 23.71 -1.98
CA GLU A 195 15.17 24.53 -1.74
C GLU A 195 16.21 24.39 -2.86
N ASP A 196 16.45 23.19 -3.38
CA ASP A 196 17.35 22.95 -4.50
C ASP A 196 16.83 23.58 -5.80
N ILE A 197 15.54 23.39 -6.12
CA ILE A 197 14.86 24.06 -7.24
C ILE A 197 15.00 25.58 -7.10
N SER A 198 14.70 26.12 -5.91
CA SER A 198 14.81 27.55 -5.64
C SER A 198 16.23 28.07 -5.85
N LYS A 199 17.24 27.31 -5.42
CA LYS A 199 18.65 27.69 -5.57
C LYS A 199 19.07 27.65 -7.03
N ARG A 200 18.78 26.56 -7.75
CA ARG A 200 19.21 26.39 -9.15
C ARG A 200 18.48 27.30 -10.12
N LEU A 201 17.23 27.66 -9.84
CA LEU A 201 16.43 28.59 -10.65
C LEU A 201 16.43 30.03 -10.12
N ASN A 202 17.23 30.34 -9.09
CA ASN A 202 17.33 31.66 -8.46
C ASN A 202 15.98 32.27 -8.04
N LEU A 203 15.07 31.44 -7.51
CA LEU A 203 13.70 31.85 -7.14
C LEU A 203 13.59 32.51 -5.77
N ASN A 204 14.65 32.44 -4.94
CA ASN A 204 14.70 33.03 -3.59
C ASN A 204 13.51 32.66 -2.68
N LEU A 205 13.07 31.40 -2.74
CA LEU A 205 11.96 30.88 -1.93
C LEU A 205 12.39 30.67 -0.46
N LYS A 206 11.48 30.94 0.47
CA LYS A 206 11.65 30.60 1.89
C LYS A 206 10.76 29.42 2.24
N VAL A 207 11.36 28.30 2.64
CA VAL A 207 10.64 27.04 2.91
C VAL A 207 10.66 26.70 4.40
N LYS A 208 9.48 26.47 4.97
CA LYS A 208 9.30 26.12 6.40
C LYS A 208 8.50 24.84 6.55
N ILE A 209 8.87 24.04 7.55
CA ILE A 209 8.10 22.89 7.99
C ILE A 209 7.44 23.28 9.31
N GLU A 210 6.12 23.22 9.34
CA GLU A 210 5.30 23.50 10.52
C GLU A 210 4.86 22.18 11.16
N LYS A 211 4.86 22.14 12.50
CA LYS A 211 4.53 20.95 13.30
C LYS A 211 3.11 21.02 13.83
#